data_AF-A0A2I7N4U7-F1
#
_entry.id   AF-A0A2I7N4U7-F1
#
_cell.length_a   1.000
_cell.length_b   1.000
_cell.length_c   1.000
_cell.angle_alpha   90.00
_cell.angle_beta   90.00
_cell.angle_gamma   90.00
#
_symmetry.space_group_name_H-M   'P 1'
#
loop_
_entity.id
_entity.type
_entity.pdbx_description
1 polymer ?
#
loop_
_entity_poly.entity_id
_entity_poly.type
_entity_poly.pdbx_seq_one_letter_code
_entity_poly.pdbx_strand_id
1 'polypeptide(L)'
;MRKLLIILMALPALSFASSLDMSTLKCKNMSITNTTTLKEVQDNCLIKDQKNHKGMYEVEFTNTTTGKKVKCDFAKNDPTAVVNGCR
;
A
#
# COMPACT_ATOMS: atom_id res chain seq x y z
N MET A 1 47.76 -26.66 -2.30
CA MET A 1 46.52 -26.33 -3.06
C MET A 1 45.53 -25.69 -2.10
N ARG A 2 45.32 -24.37 -2.24
CA ARG A 2 44.25 -23.61 -1.58
C ARG A 2 42.89 -24.20 -1.95
N LYS A 3 41.96 -24.24 -1.00
CA LYS A 3 40.49 -24.10 -1.18
C LYS A 3 39.83 -24.23 0.20
N LEU A 4 39.84 -23.15 0.99
CA LEU A 4 38.68 -22.29 1.26
C LEU A 4 37.47 -23.06 1.79
N LEU A 5 37.46 -23.26 3.11
CA LEU A 5 36.25 -23.48 3.91
C LEU A 5 35.52 -22.13 3.99
N ILE A 6 34.50 -21.93 3.16
CA ILE A 6 33.57 -20.81 3.31
C ILE A 6 32.33 -21.32 4.04
N ILE A 7 32.25 -20.87 5.28
CA ILE A 7 31.11 -20.90 6.18
C ILE A 7 29.94 -20.20 5.47
N LEU A 8 28.95 -20.96 5.01
CA LEU A 8 27.69 -20.41 4.52
C LEU A 8 26.72 -20.29 5.70
N MET A 9 26.88 -19.21 6.46
CA MET A 9 25.80 -18.73 7.34
C MET A 9 24.65 -18.30 6.44
N ALA A 10 23.68 -19.20 6.26
CA ALA A 10 22.38 -18.86 5.73
C ALA A 10 21.64 -18.02 6.78
N LEU A 11 21.89 -16.71 6.79
CA LEU A 11 20.97 -15.79 7.46
C LEU A 11 19.67 -15.82 6.66
N PRO A 12 18.53 -16.17 7.27
CA PRO A 12 17.24 -15.91 6.65
C PRO A 12 17.12 -14.38 6.52
N ALA A 13 17.19 -13.89 5.29
CA ALA A 13 16.82 -12.52 4.98
C ALA A 13 15.33 -12.39 5.28
N LEU A 14 15.01 -11.97 6.51
CA LEU A 14 13.68 -11.51 6.90
C LEU A 14 13.36 -10.33 5.98
N SER A 15 12.67 -10.60 4.89
CA SER A 15 12.10 -9.57 4.04
C SER A 15 11.01 -8.92 4.86
N PHE A 16 11.35 -7.82 5.53
CA PHE A 16 10.37 -6.97 6.19
C PHE A 16 9.47 -6.44 5.07
N ALA A 17 8.27 -7.01 4.96
CA ALA A 17 7.15 -6.31 4.36
C ALA A 17 7.06 -5.00 5.14
N SER A 18 7.54 -3.91 4.56
CA SER A 18 7.50 -2.59 5.18
C SER A 18 6.03 -2.30 5.41
N SER A 19 5.56 -2.49 6.64
CA SER A 19 4.22 -2.11 7.04
C SER A 19 4.11 -0.64 6.72
N LEU A 20 3.34 -0.31 5.70
CA LEU A 20 3.15 1.08 5.33
C LEU A 20 2.45 1.73 6.52
N ASP A 21 3.14 2.65 7.18
CA ASP A 21 2.62 3.32 8.36
C ASP A 21 1.43 4.19 7.92
N MET A 22 0.23 3.62 8.09
CA MET A 22 -1.05 4.23 7.74
C MET A 22 -1.23 5.58 8.42
N SER A 23 -0.55 5.84 9.54
CA SER A 23 -0.58 7.14 10.25
C SER A 23 -0.07 8.30 9.41
N THR A 24 0.73 8.01 8.37
CA THR A 24 1.33 9.02 7.46
C THR A 24 0.67 9.07 6.09
N LEU A 25 -0.31 8.18 5.82
CA LEU A 25 -1.04 8.16 4.56
C LEU A 25 -2.03 9.31 4.51
N LYS A 26 -1.71 10.31 3.69
CA LYS A 26 -2.61 11.42 3.41
C LYS A 26 -2.80 11.56 1.92
N CYS A 27 -3.99 11.97 1.52
CA CYS A 27 -4.22 12.49 0.19
C CYS A 27 -4.90 13.85 0.29
N LYS A 28 -4.24 14.86 -0.27
CA LYS A 28 -4.55 16.28 -0.03
C LYS A 28 -4.62 16.55 1.48
N ASN A 29 -5.79 16.96 1.96
CA ASN A 29 -6.05 17.31 3.36
C ASN A 29 -6.71 16.15 4.16
N MET A 30 -6.93 14.99 3.53
CA MET A 30 -7.58 13.83 4.17
C MET A 30 -6.53 12.80 4.60
N SER A 31 -6.65 12.29 5.83
CA SER A 31 -5.88 11.14 6.29
C SER A 31 -6.61 9.85 5.91
N ILE A 32 -5.88 8.86 5.40
CA ILE A 32 -6.40 7.52 5.12
C ILE A 32 -6.34 6.70 6.42
N THR A 33 -7.47 6.15 6.84
CA THR A 33 -7.60 5.25 8.00
C THR A 33 -8.31 3.97 7.57
N ASN A 34 -8.37 2.97 8.44
CA ASN A 34 -9.11 1.71 8.20
C ASN A 34 -10.63 1.88 8.01
N THR A 35 -11.18 3.07 8.25
CA THR A 35 -12.60 3.38 8.03
C THR A 35 -12.83 4.20 6.77
N THR A 36 -11.77 4.64 6.09
CA THR A 36 -11.89 5.43 4.85
C THR A 36 -12.55 4.59 3.77
N THR A 37 -13.57 5.16 3.16
CA THR A 37 -14.35 4.54 2.08
C THR A 37 -13.73 4.81 0.72
N LEU A 38 -14.07 3.97 -0.27
CA LEU A 38 -13.67 4.14 -1.65
C LEU A 38 -14.09 5.52 -2.19
N LYS A 39 -15.31 5.96 -1.88
CA LYS A 39 -15.82 7.27 -2.32
C LYS A 39 -14.98 8.41 -1.77
N GLU A 40 -14.62 8.36 -0.49
CA GLU A 40 -13.75 9.38 0.12
C GLU A 40 -12.39 9.47 -0.57
N VAL A 41 -11.80 8.33 -0.95
CA VAL A 41 -10.55 8.30 -1.73
C VAL A 41 -10.75 8.88 -3.13
N GLN A 42 -11.83 8.52 -3.81
CA GLN A 42 -12.14 9.03 -5.16
C GLN A 42 -12.40 10.53 -5.20
N ASP A 43 -13.09 11.06 -4.19
CA ASP A 43 -13.43 12.48 -4.11
C ASP A 43 -12.20 13.34 -3.71
N ASN A 44 -11.35 12.83 -2.82
CA ASN A 44 -10.30 13.64 -2.19
C ASN A 44 -8.92 13.40 -2.78
N CYS A 45 -8.60 12.19 -3.24
CA CYS A 45 -7.25 11.85 -3.68
C CYS A 45 -7.01 12.15 -5.17
N LEU A 46 -5.76 12.41 -5.54
CA LEU A 46 -5.36 12.47 -6.95
C LEU A 46 -5.11 11.05 -7.46
N ILE A 47 -6.16 10.43 -7.97
CA ILE A 47 -6.12 9.06 -8.49
C ILE A 47 -5.27 9.00 -9.77
N LYS A 48 -4.39 8.00 -9.81
CA LYS A 48 -3.54 7.67 -10.95
C LYS A 48 -4.06 6.47 -11.74
N ASP A 49 -4.55 5.44 -11.04
CA ASP A 49 -5.09 4.22 -11.66
C ASP A 49 -6.12 3.57 -10.74
N GLN A 50 -7.08 2.84 -11.32
CA GLN A 50 -8.07 2.05 -10.60
C GLN A 50 -8.39 0.77 -11.37
N LYS A 51 -8.33 -0.38 -10.70
CA LYS A 51 -8.58 -1.67 -11.36
C LYS A 51 -9.02 -2.74 -10.40
N ASN A 52 -9.71 -3.75 -10.94
CA ASN A 52 -9.87 -5.01 -10.24
C ASN A 52 -8.54 -5.78 -10.27
N HIS A 53 -7.99 -6.10 -9.11
CA HIS A 53 -6.77 -6.87 -8.95
C HIS A 53 -6.96 -7.92 -7.86
N LYS A 54 -6.72 -9.19 -8.19
CA LYS A 54 -6.82 -10.33 -7.24
C LYS A 54 -8.14 -10.40 -6.47
N GLY A 55 -9.27 -10.10 -7.13
CA GLY A 55 -10.59 -10.13 -6.51
C GLY A 55 -10.92 -8.92 -5.63
N MET A 56 -10.05 -7.92 -5.56
CA MET A 56 -10.26 -6.64 -4.88
C MET A 56 -10.25 -5.50 -5.87
N TYR A 57 -10.74 -4.33 -5.45
CA TYR A 57 -10.64 -3.09 -6.19
C TYR A 57 -9.44 -2.28 -5.69
N GLU A 58 -8.38 -2.19 -6.49
CA GLU A 58 -7.16 -1.45 -6.18
C GLU A 58 -7.26 -0.03 -6.72
N VAL A 59 -6.93 0.96 -5.87
CA VAL A 59 -6.83 2.37 -6.23
C VAL A 59 -5.40 2.85 -5.99
N GLU A 60 -4.74 3.33 -7.03
CA GLU A 60 -3.42 3.98 -6.95
C GLU A 60 -3.56 5.50 -6.91
N PHE A 61 -2.96 6.14 -5.92
CA PHE A 61 -2.92 7.60 -5.79
C PHE A 61 -1.58 8.07 -5.21
N THR A 62 -1.33 9.38 -5.26
CA THR A 62 -0.13 9.99 -4.66
C THR A 62 -0.39 10.40 -3.22
N ASN A 63 0.43 9.92 -2.29
CA ASN A 63 0.45 10.39 -0.90
C ASN A 63 1.03 11.80 -0.85
N THR A 64 0.27 12.76 -0.35
CA THR A 64 0.69 14.16 -0.29
C THR A 64 1.75 14.45 0.77
N THR A 65 1.83 13.63 1.82
CA THR A 65 2.86 13.75 2.87
C THR A 65 4.25 13.36 2.34
N THR A 66 4.34 12.30 1.54
CA THR A 66 5.63 11.71 1.12
C THR A 66 5.94 11.88 -0.36
N GLY A 67 4.97 12.28 -1.17
CA GLY A 67 5.05 12.31 -2.63
C GLY A 67 5.09 10.93 -3.29
N LYS A 68 5.01 9.84 -2.52
CA LYS A 68 5.09 8.47 -3.02
C LYS A 68 3.73 8.00 -3.55
N LYS A 69 3.78 7.06 -4.50
CA LYS A 69 2.59 6.32 -4.94
C LYS A 69 2.17 5.33 -3.87
N VAL A 70 0.88 5.23 -3.66
CA VAL A 70 0.25 4.32 -2.71
C VAL A 70 -0.89 3.61 -3.43
N LYS A 71 -1.00 2.31 -3.21
CA LYS A 71 -2.08 1.45 -3.70
C LYS A 71 -2.90 1.00 -2.52
N CYS A 72 -4.18 1.37 -2.47
CA CYS A 72 -5.11 0.89 -1.48
C CYS A 72 -6.11 -0.08 -2.11
N ASP A 73 -6.33 -1.21 -1.45
CA ASP A 73 -7.27 -2.23 -1.89
C ASP A 73 -8.59 -2.11 -1.12
N PHE A 74 -9.70 -2.26 -1.84
CA PHE A 74 -11.06 -2.27 -1.32
C PHE A 74 -11.72 -3.61 -1.69
N ALA A 75 -12.65 -4.07 -0.86
CA ALA A 75 -13.30 -5.37 -1.10
C ALA A 75 -14.05 -5.45 -2.45
N LYS A 76 -14.56 -4.31 -2.94
CA LYS A 76 -15.32 -4.19 -4.20
C LYS A 76 -15.29 -2.75 -4.70
N ASN A 77 -15.64 -2.55 -5.97
CA ASN A 77 -15.89 -1.23 -6.55
C ASN A 77 -17.26 -0.70 -6.09
N ASP A 78 -17.37 -0.36 -4.81
CA ASP A 78 -18.58 0.16 -4.17
C ASP A 78 -18.20 1.41 -3.36
N PRO A 79 -18.94 2.52 -3.48
CA PRO A 79 -18.58 3.78 -2.80
C PRO A 79 -18.48 3.64 -1.28
N THR A 80 -19.17 2.67 -0.68
CA THR A 80 -19.18 2.41 0.77
C THR A 80 -18.14 1.39 1.22
N ALA A 81 -17.42 0.76 0.29
CA ALA A 81 -16.37 -0.19 0.65
C ALA A 81 -15.26 0.52 1.43
N VAL A 82 -14.95 0.00 2.61
CA VAL A 82 -13.84 0.49 3.44
C VAL A 82 -12.52 -0.07 2.94
N VAL A 83 -11.44 0.67 3.19
CA VAL A 83 -10.09 0.23 2.82
C VAL A 83 -9.72 -1.05 3.56
N ASN A 84 -9.22 -2.02 2.81
CA ASN A 84 -8.76 -3.30 3.33
C ASN A 84 -7.26 -3.26 3.69
N GLY A 85 -6.49 -2.49 2.92
CA GLY A 85 -5.07 -2.26 3.18
C GLY A 85 -4.43 -1.38 2.11
N CYS A 86 -3.24 -0.85 2.38
CA CYS A 86 -2.49 0.00 1.47
C CYS A 86 -1.01 -0.38 1.46
N ARG A 87 -0.36 -0.21 0.31
CA ARG A 87 1.04 -0.55 0.04
C ARG A 87 1.71 0.39 -0.96
#